data_AF-A0A428NK86-F1
#
_entry.id   AF-A0A428NK86-F1
#
_cell.length_a   1.000
_cell.length_b   1.000
_cell.length_c   1.000
_cell.angle_alpha   90.00
_cell.angle_beta   90.00
_cell.angle_gamma   90.00
#
_symmetry.space_group_name_H-M   'P 1'
#
loop_
_entity.id
_entity.type
_entity.pdbx_description
1 polymer ?
#
loop_
_entity_poly.entity_id
_entity_poly.type
_entity_poly.pdbx_seq_one_letter_code
_entity_poly.pdbx_strand_id
1 'polypeptide(L)' 'MGSSQPMYGRHLEEEETLYSLISRASIDTLKEFYRKEVSNEEWQLIIKLKPLFDIS' A
#
# COMPACT_ATOMS: atom_id res chain seq x y z
N MET A 1 3.61 -6.03 -22.27
CA MET A 1 4.64 -4.99 -22.49
C MET A 1 5.24 -4.70 -21.12
N GLY A 2 6.38 -5.31 -20.79
CA GLY A 2 7.01 -5.19 -19.47
C GLY A 2 7.38 -3.75 -19.22
N SER A 3 6.76 -3.12 -18.24
CA SER A 3 7.07 -1.76 -17.82
C SER A 3 8.51 -1.69 -17.35
N SER A 4 9.20 -0.62 -17.74
CA SER A 4 10.53 -0.27 -17.22
C SER A 4 10.44 -0.20 -15.69
N GLN A 5 10.89 -1.25 -15.00
CA GLN A 5 10.94 -1.25 -13.54
C GLN A 5 11.87 -0.11 -13.07
N PRO A 6 11.50 0.65 -12.04
CA PRO A 6 12.36 1.66 -11.46
C PRO A 6 13.70 1.05 -11.05
N MET A 7 14.80 1.67 -11.47
CA MET A 7 16.15 1.23 -11.12
C MET A 7 16.64 1.92 -9.85
N TYR A 8 17.19 1.13 -8.92
CA TYR A 8 17.93 1.61 -7.75
C TYR A 8 19.14 2.47 -8.16
N GLY A 9 19.38 3.58 -7.47
CA GLY A 9 20.41 4.59 -7.79
C GLY A 9 20.08 5.49 -8.99
N ARG A 10 18.83 5.43 -9.51
CA ARG A 10 18.33 6.36 -10.52
C ARG A 10 16.92 6.85 -10.22
N HIS A 11 16.04 5.95 -9.79
CA HIS A 11 14.64 6.26 -9.47
C HIS A 11 14.29 5.92 -8.02
N LEU A 12 15.12 5.11 -7.35
CA LEU A 12 14.94 4.69 -5.96
C LEU A 12 16.27 4.83 -5.23
N GLU A 13 16.23 5.27 -3.98
CA GLU A 13 17.40 5.40 -3.11
C GLU A 13 17.22 4.60 -1.80
N GLU A 14 18.31 4.37 -1.06
CA GLU A 14 18.29 3.58 0.19
C GLU A 14 17.36 4.18 1.25
N GLU A 15 17.35 5.51 1.37
CA GLU A 15 16.63 6.24 2.40
C GLU A 15 15.10 6.26 2.16
N GLU A 16 14.66 5.88 0.96
CA GLU A 16 13.23 5.89 0.63
C GLU A 16 12.50 4.73 1.29
N THR A 17 11.43 5.06 2.01
CA THR A 17 10.58 4.05 2.64
C THR A 17 9.64 3.43 1.62
N LEU A 18 9.71 2.11 1.48
CA LEU A 18 8.80 1.34 0.65
C LEU A 18 7.53 0.97 1.41
N TYR A 19 6.39 1.18 0.76
CA TYR A 19 5.08 0.86 1.28
C TYR A 19 4.40 -0.16 0.38
N SER A 20 3.50 -0.97 0.95
CA SER A 20 2.57 -1.76 0.14
C SER A 20 1.67 -0.81 -0.67
N LEU A 21 1.62 -1.01 -1.99
CA LEU A 21 0.76 -0.24 -2.88
C LEU A 21 -0.70 -0.66 -2.67
N ILE A 22 -1.36 -0.03 -1.69
CA ILE A 22 -2.77 -0.25 -1.41
C ILE A 22 -3.64 0.55 -2.38
N SER A 23 -4.83 0.03 -2.65
CA SER A 23 -5.86 0.65 -3.49
C SER A 23 -7.23 0.47 -2.85
N ARG A 24 -8.24 1.24 -3.31
CA ARG A 24 -9.62 1.04 -2.86
C ARG A 24 -10.09 -0.40 -3.01
N ALA A 25 -9.81 -1.02 -4.16
CA ALA A 25 -10.14 -2.41 -4.42
C ALA A 25 -9.51 -3.36 -3.40
N SER A 26 -8.20 -3.22 -3.13
CA SER A 26 -7.53 -4.07 -2.13
C SER A 26 -8.10 -3.90 -0.71
N ILE A 27 -8.47 -2.67 -0.32
CA ILE A 27 -9.06 -2.39 1.00
C ILE A 27 -10.44 -3.03 1.11
N ASP A 28 -11.24 -2.99 0.04
CA ASP A 28 -12.57 -3.58 0.04
C ASP A 28 -12.50 -5.12 0.06
N THR A 29 -11.53 -5.72 -0.64
CA THR A 29 -11.23 -7.15 -0.52
C THR A 29 -10.88 -7.54 0.92
N LEU A 30 -10.07 -6.74 1.61
CA LEU A 30 -9.75 -7.00 3.03
C LEU A 30 -10.99 -6.93 3.92
N LYS A 31 -11.89 -5.98 3.68
CA LYS A 31 -13.13 -5.84 4.46
C LYS A 31 -14.10 -6.99 4.21
N GLU A 32 -14.18 -7.49 2.99
CA GLU A 32 -15.15 -8.52 2.58
C GLU A 32 -14.72 -9.91 3.03
N PHE A 33 -13.44 -10.25 2.82
CA PHE A 33 -12.97 -11.63 2.99
C PHE A 33 -12.05 -11.82 4.20
N TYR A 34 -11.31 -10.79 4.62
CA TYR A 34 -10.20 -10.93 5.58
C TYR A 34 -10.37 -10.09 6.86
N ARG A 35 -11.57 -9.56 7.12
CA ARG A 35 -11.78 -8.60 8.22
C ARG A 35 -11.36 -9.12 9.59
N LYS A 36 -11.50 -10.43 9.83
CA LYS A 36 -11.14 -11.07 11.11
C LYS A 36 -9.64 -11.39 11.21
N GLU A 37 -8.94 -11.43 10.09
CA GLU A 37 -7.52 -11.77 9.99
C GLU A 37 -6.65 -10.53 10.07
N VAL A 38 -7.17 -9.37 9.65
CA VAL A 38 -6.50 -8.08 9.77
C VAL A 38 -6.68 -7.53 11.18
N SER A 39 -5.56 -7.34 11.87
CA SER A 39 -5.47 -6.76 13.21
C SER A 39 -5.88 -5.28 13.24
N ASN A 40 -6.22 -4.78 14.43
CA ASN A 40 -6.54 -3.37 14.60
C ASN A 40 -5.38 -2.44 14.23
N GLU A 41 -4.13 -2.86 14.49
CA GLU A 41 -2.93 -2.08 14.17
C GLU A 41 -2.75 -1.93 12.65
N GLU A 42 -2.99 -3.00 11.89
CA GLU A 42 -2.97 -2.97 10.43
C GLU A 42 -4.09 -2.08 9.87
N TRP A 43 -5.30 -2.11 10.47
CA TRP A 43 -6.36 -1.17 10.08
C TRP A 43 -5.99 0.29 10.35
N GLN A 44 -5.34 0.58 11.48
CA GLN A 44 -4.83 1.92 11.77
C GLN A 44 -3.74 2.35 10.78
N LEU A 45 -2.86 1.42 10.37
CA LEU A 45 -1.87 1.69 9.34
C LEU A 45 -2.53 1.99 7.99
N ILE A 46 -3.51 1.18 7.57
CA ILE A 46 -4.25 1.41 6.32
C ILE A 46 -4.88 2.82 6.34
N ILE A 47 -5.51 3.23 7.43
CA ILE A 47 -6.10 4.58 7.57
C ILE A 47 -5.05 5.68 7.38
N LYS A 48 -3.85 5.52 7.94
CA LYS A 48 -2.74 6.48 7.79
C LYS A 48 -2.20 6.53 6.35
N LEU A 49 -2.23 5.42 5.63
CA LEU A 49 -1.75 5.32 4.25
C LEU A 49 -2.76 5.84 3.22
N LYS A 50 -4.08 5.82 3.50
CA LYS A 50 -5.11 6.35 2.57
C LYS A 50 -4.81 7.75 2.02
N PRO A 51 -4.49 8.78 2.85
CA PRO A 51 -4.18 10.11 2.34
C PRO A 51 -2.85 10.19 1.58
N LEU A 52 -1.87 9.32 1.87
CA LEU A 52 -0.59 9.30 1.16
C LEU A 52 -0.73 8.78 -0.27
N PHE A 53 -1.76 7.96 -0.53
CA PHE A 53 -2.06 7.39 -1.84
C PHE A 53 -3.31 8.00 -2.50
N ASP A 54 -3.83 9.11 -1.96
CA ASP A 54 -5.05 9.78 -2.45
C ASP A 54 -6.28 8.85 -2.58
N ILE A 55 -6.42 7.88 -1.66
CA ILE A 55 -7.53 6.93 -1.65
C ILE A 55 -8.70 7.51 -0.82
N SER A 56 -9.67 8.12 -1.50
CA SER A 56 -11.00 8.42 -0.92
C SER A 56 -11.65 7.12 -0.49
#